data_AF-A0A3B9ZS70-F1
#
_entry.id   AF-A0A3B9ZS70-F1
#
_cell.length_a   1.000
_cell.length_b   1.000
_cell.length_c   1.000
_cell.angle_alpha   90.00
_cell.angle_beta   90.00
_cell.angle_gamma   90.00
#
_symmetry.space_group_name_H-M   'P 1'
#
loop_
_entity.id
_entity.type
_entity.pdbx_description
1 polymer ?
#
loop_
_entity_poly.entity_id
_entity_poly.type
_entity_poly.pdbx_seq_one_letter_code
_entity_poly.pdbx_strand_id
1 'polypeptide(L)'
;MKAFLNQLLILILAFGTWGSFTSAAQGVKKGKVDRPEKVTPDNGAILKTVDELLAEGNKDFKDSYFLEKQYYEQRDYPSALPLWRKLYEKYPKSTLNIYLHGIAIYQGLAEGTTDKNLKGRYSDTLMSIYDRRIKYFNQRGYILGRQGTDFLKYNLTREDMSDAQRKPILKKGYGYLEESVKLQNLQSEAPVLLLLMQTTRGLYSMGELKKEKVIENYGIVSNIISKALQKDPASHNYITAKDHIDQVFKASGAGE
;
A
#
# COMPACT_ATOMS: atom_id res chain seq x y z
N MET A 1 -12.80 18.16 -11.76
CA MET A 1 -11.70 17.89 -10.81
C MET A 1 -12.20 17.38 -9.44
N LYS A 2 -13.11 18.08 -8.74
CA LYS A 2 -13.75 17.55 -7.50
C LYS A 2 -14.44 16.19 -7.68
N ALA A 3 -15.23 16.03 -8.75
CA ALA A 3 -15.89 14.76 -9.08
C ALA A 3 -14.91 13.60 -9.30
N PHE A 4 -13.75 13.87 -9.90
CA PHE A 4 -12.71 12.85 -10.13
C PHE A 4 -12.07 12.38 -8.82
N LEU A 5 -11.76 13.29 -7.90
CA LEU A 5 -11.18 12.93 -6.61
C LEU A 5 -12.18 12.14 -5.76
N ASN A 6 -13.45 12.53 -5.77
CA ASN A 6 -14.49 11.82 -5.04
C ASN A 6 -14.66 10.39 -5.59
N GLN A 7 -14.64 10.23 -6.91
CA GLN A 7 -14.71 8.92 -7.55
C GLN A 7 -13.44 8.06 -7.33
N LEU A 8 -12.25 8.68 -7.32
CA LEU A 8 -10.99 8.03 -6.96
C LEU A 8 -11.01 7.52 -5.51
N LEU A 9 -11.45 8.35 -4.56
CA LEU A 9 -11.57 7.99 -3.14
C LEU A 9 -12.61 6.89 -2.90
N ILE A 10 -13.80 7.01 -3.51
CA ILE A 10 -14.86 5.99 -3.41
C ILE A 10 -14.36 4.63 -3.92
N LEU A 11 -13.63 4.60 -5.03
CA LEU A 11 -13.13 3.34 -5.61
C LEU A 11 -11.92 2.77 -4.85
N ILE A 12 -11.02 3.61 -4.32
CA ILE A 12 -9.95 3.17 -3.40
C ILE A 12 -10.56 2.49 -2.16
N LEU A 13 -11.68 3.02 -1.65
CA LEU A 13 -12.38 2.45 -0.51
C LEU A 13 -13.18 1.19 -0.88
N ALA A 14 -13.82 1.15 -2.05
CA ALA A 14 -14.65 0.02 -2.50
C ALA A 14 -13.85 -1.24 -2.86
N PHE A 15 -12.64 -1.09 -3.40
CA PHE A 15 -11.73 -2.23 -3.66
C PHE A 15 -10.77 -2.51 -2.49
N GLY A 16 -10.81 -1.67 -1.45
CA GLY A 16 -9.89 -1.66 -0.32
C GLY A 16 -10.29 -2.51 0.87
N THR A 17 -11.21 -3.49 0.76
CA THR A 17 -11.63 -4.35 1.89
C THR A 17 -11.11 -5.79 1.81
N TRP A 18 -9.80 -5.97 1.80
CA TRP A 18 -9.14 -7.16 2.37
C TRP A 18 -9.64 -7.38 3.80
N GLY A 19 -10.31 -8.49 4.11
CA GLY A 19 -11.16 -8.72 5.29
C GLY A 19 -10.57 -8.59 6.72
N SER A 20 -9.47 -7.87 6.94
CA SER A 20 -8.82 -7.65 8.23
C SER A 20 -8.89 -6.20 8.77
N PHE A 21 -9.61 -5.28 8.11
CA PHE A 21 -9.55 -3.84 8.41
C PHE A 21 -10.34 -3.37 9.64
N THR A 22 -11.52 -3.93 9.89
CA THR A 22 -12.39 -3.46 10.98
C THR A 22 -11.81 -3.78 12.37
N SER A 23 -11.00 -4.83 12.47
CA SER A 23 -10.39 -5.29 13.71
C SER A 23 -9.18 -4.47 14.16
N ALA A 24 -8.32 -4.07 13.21
CA ALA A 24 -7.11 -3.31 13.51
C ALA A 24 -7.41 -1.87 14.00
N ALA A 25 -8.36 -1.19 13.37
CA ALA A 25 -8.79 0.14 13.84
C ALA A 25 -9.39 0.11 15.26
N GLN A 26 -10.04 -1.00 15.66
CA GLN A 26 -10.59 -1.17 17.01
C GLN A 26 -9.51 -1.39 18.07
N GLY A 27 -8.46 -2.17 17.78
CA GLY A 27 -7.34 -2.37 18.71
C GLY A 27 -6.52 -1.09 18.93
N VAL A 28 -6.32 -0.30 17.87
CA VAL A 28 -5.57 0.97 17.96
C VAL A 28 -6.32 1.98 18.83
N LYS A 29 -7.64 2.09 18.72
CA LYS A 29 -8.43 3.00 19.55
C LYS A 29 -8.38 2.69 21.05
N LYS A 30 -8.04 1.44 21.43
CA LYS A 30 -7.94 1.03 22.83
C LYS A 30 -6.66 1.50 23.53
N GLY A 31 -5.63 1.97 22.82
CA GLY A 31 -4.50 2.61 23.48
C GLY A 31 -3.85 3.72 22.67
N LYS A 32 -3.43 4.77 23.38
CA LYS A 32 -2.79 5.94 22.79
C LYS A 32 -1.42 5.55 22.24
N VAL A 33 -1.36 5.29 20.94
CA VAL A 33 -0.10 5.13 20.21
C VAL A 33 0.14 6.45 19.48
N ASP A 34 1.02 7.28 20.02
CA ASP A 34 1.18 8.67 19.55
C ASP A 34 2.47 8.92 18.76
N ARG A 35 3.29 7.88 18.49
CA ARG A 35 4.63 8.08 17.91
C ARG A 35 4.87 7.24 16.65
N PRO A 36 5.04 7.89 15.46
CA PRO A 36 5.52 7.23 14.25
C PRO A 36 7.03 6.96 14.33
N GLU A 37 7.49 5.90 13.66
CA GLU A 37 8.87 5.45 13.70
C GLU A 37 9.78 6.37 12.89
N LYS A 38 11.01 6.53 13.39
CA LYS A 38 12.09 7.11 12.60
C LYS A 38 12.72 5.99 11.78
N VAL A 39 13.04 6.26 10.52
CA VAL A 39 13.82 5.36 9.68
C VAL A 39 15.22 5.23 10.30
N THR A 40 15.55 4.07 10.86
CA THR A 40 16.89 3.77 11.36
C THR A 40 17.70 3.01 10.31
N PRO A 41 18.97 3.39 10.05
CA PRO A 41 19.87 2.59 9.23
C PRO A 41 20.00 1.17 9.79
N ASP A 42 20.20 0.17 8.92
CA ASP A 42 20.34 -1.25 9.31
C ASP A 42 21.68 -1.57 10.06
N ASN A 43 22.33 -0.57 10.65
CA ASN A 43 23.61 -0.72 11.34
C ASN A 43 23.40 -1.58 12.58
N GLY A 44 23.83 -2.85 12.52
CA GLY A 44 23.67 -3.83 13.60
C GLY A 44 22.47 -4.77 13.44
N ALA A 45 21.78 -4.78 12.31
CA ALA A 45 20.69 -5.72 12.03
C ALA A 45 21.20 -7.17 11.90
N ILE A 46 20.49 -8.11 12.52
CA ILE A 46 20.74 -9.55 12.43
C ILE A 46 19.91 -10.12 11.28
N LEU A 47 20.59 -10.54 10.22
CA LEU A 47 19.98 -10.99 8.96
C LEU A 47 19.80 -12.52 8.90
N LYS A 48 19.18 -13.07 9.95
CA LYS A 48 18.87 -14.49 10.08
C LYS A 48 17.37 -14.73 9.99
N THR A 49 16.96 -15.92 9.54
CA THR A 49 15.57 -16.37 9.51
C THR A 49 15.08 -16.70 10.92
N VAL A 50 13.76 -16.81 11.10
CA VAL A 50 13.15 -17.27 12.35
C VAL A 50 13.71 -18.63 12.77
N ASP A 51 13.87 -19.57 11.84
CA ASP A 51 14.35 -20.92 12.13
C ASP A 51 15.80 -20.92 12.62
N GLU A 52 16.68 -20.14 11.99
CA GLU A 52 18.07 -19.96 12.41
C GLU A 52 18.16 -19.36 13.83
N LEU A 53 17.37 -18.31 14.10
CA LEU A 53 17.38 -17.63 15.39
C LEU A 53 16.81 -18.50 16.52
N LEU A 54 15.80 -19.33 16.22
CA LEU A 54 15.25 -20.28 17.17
C LEU A 54 16.21 -21.45 17.44
N ALA A 55 16.87 -21.97 16.41
CA ALA A 55 17.88 -23.03 16.55
C ALA A 55 19.08 -22.58 17.38
N GLU A 56 19.50 -21.32 17.24
CA GLU A 56 20.57 -20.71 18.04
C GLU A 56 20.17 -20.38 19.48
N GLY A 57 18.90 -20.56 19.84
CA GLY A 57 18.39 -20.18 21.16
C GLY A 57 18.51 -18.67 21.43
N ASN A 58 18.38 -17.82 20.40
CA ASN A 58 18.48 -16.37 20.55
C ASN A 58 17.33 -15.85 21.43
N LYS A 59 17.60 -15.74 22.74
CA LYS A 59 16.59 -15.38 23.75
C LYS A 59 15.93 -14.03 23.47
N ASP A 60 16.72 -13.05 23.07
CA ASP A 60 16.25 -11.70 22.76
C ASP A 60 15.22 -11.69 21.62
N PHE A 61 15.49 -12.44 20.55
CA PHE A 61 14.55 -12.63 19.45
C PHE A 61 13.32 -13.42 19.91
N LYS A 62 13.53 -14.56 20.57
CA LYS A 62 12.48 -15.48 20.99
C LYS A 62 11.42 -14.79 21.85
N ASP A 63 11.86 -14.08 22.89
CA ASP A 63 10.98 -13.39 23.83
C ASP A 63 10.20 -12.28 23.10
N SER A 64 10.88 -11.49 22.26
CA SER A 64 10.23 -10.42 21.50
C SER A 64 9.23 -10.95 20.47
N TYR A 65 9.59 -12.02 19.75
CA TYR A 65 8.78 -12.63 18.70
C TYR A 65 7.47 -13.22 19.25
N PHE A 66 7.54 -14.02 20.31
CA PHE A 66 6.33 -14.66 20.86
C PHE A 66 5.42 -13.66 21.58
N LEU A 67 5.99 -12.73 22.36
CA LEU A 67 5.19 -11.72 23.05
C LEU A 67 4.54 -10.74 22.06
N GLU A 68 5.27 -10.29 21.04
CA GLU A 68 4.71 -9.43 19.99
C GLU A 68 3.53 -10.10 19.31
N LYS A 69 3.71 -11.35 18.87
CA LYS A 69 2.66 -12.13 18.22
C LYS A 69 1.43 -12.27 19.11
N GLN A 70 1.62 -12.60 20.39
CA GLN A 70 0.53 -12.74 21.36
C GLN A 70 -0.25 -11.43 21.51
N TYR A 71 0.44 -10.30 21.74
CA TYR A 71 -0.22 -9.00 21.89
C TYR A 71 -0.92 -8.57 20.59
N TYR A 72 -0.31 -8.82 19.44
CA TYR A 72 -0.90 -8.55 18.14
C TYR A 72 -2.21 -9.35 17.92
N GLU A 73 -2.20 -10.65 18.23
CA GLU A 73 -3.39 -11.51 18.15
C GLU A 73 -4.50 -11.07 19.11
N GLN A 74 -4.12 -10.58 20.30
CA GLN A 74 -5.03 -9.97 21.27
C GLN A 74 -5.49 -8.55 20.89
N ARG A 75 -4.92 -7.98 19.81
CA ARG A 75 -5.13 -6.59 19.36
C ARG A 75 -4.70 -5.53 20.38
N ASP A 76 -3.81 -5.90 21.29
CA ASP A 76 -3.15 -4.98 22.21
C ASP A 76 -1.92 -4.35 21.53
N TYR A 77 -2.18 -3.50 20.53
CA TYR A 77 -1.12 -2.83 19.78
C TYR A 77 -0.21 -1.91 20.62
N PRO A 78 -0.69 -1.23 21.68
CA PRO A 78 0.20 -0.53 22.61
C PRO A 78 1.31 -1.43 23.17
N SER A 79 0.98 -2.66 23.56
CA SER A 79 1.97 -3.63 24.07
C SER A 79 2.76 -4.31 22.95
N ALA A 80 2.14 -4.55 21.79
CA ALA A 80 2.81 -5.17 20.64
C ALA A 80 3.88 -4.26 20.02
N LEU A 81 3.60 -2.95 19.89
CA LEU A 81 4.42 -2.01 19.13
C LEU A 81 5.88 -1.88 19.60
N PRO A 82 6.20 -1.77 20.90
CA PRO A 82 7.59 -1.75 21.35
C PRO A 82 8.37 -3.00 20.94
N LEU A 83 7.73 -4.17 21.00
CA LEU A 83 8.33 -5.45 20.62
C LEU A 83 8.45 -5.56 19.09
N TRP A 84 7.42 -5.13 18.37
CA TRP A 84 7.42 -5.05 16.91
C TRP A 84 8.55 -4.15 16.39
N ARG A 85 8.76 -2.97 16.98
CA ARG A 85 9.86 -2.05 16.62
C ARG A 85 11.21 -2.73 16.77
N LYS A 86 11.42 -3.40 17.90
CA LYS A 86 12.66 -4.14 18.16
C LYS A 86 12.89 -5.23 17.11
N LEU A 87 11.84 -5.99 16.77
CA LEU A 87 11.92 -7.01 15.71
C LEU A 87 12.19 -6.40 14.34
N TYR A 88 11.49 -5.33 13.98
CA TYR A 88 11.65 -4.58 12.74
C TYR A 88 13.08 -4.04 12.60
N GLU A 89 13.64 -3.42 13.63
CA GLU A 89 14.97 -2.82 13.59
C GLU A 89 16.08 -3.89 13.61
N LYS A 90 16.01 -4.82 14.58
CA LYS A 90 17.12 -5.73 14.89
C LYS A 90 17.07 -7.05 14.10
N TYR A 91 15.89 -7.52 13.70
CA TYR A 91 15.71 -8.83 13.05
C TYR A 91 14.91 -8.75 11.74
N PRO A 92 15.26 -7.85 10.80
CA PRO A 92 14.39 -7.52 9.67
C PRO A 92 14.22 -8.65 8.64
N LYS A 93 15.11 -9.66 8.62
CA LYS A 93 15.01 -10.83 7.74
C LYS A 93 14.34 -12.04 8.41
N SER A 94 14.04 -11.97 9.70
CA SER A 94 13.57 -13.12 10.47
C SER A 94 12.24 -13.68 9.97
N THR A 95 11.27 -12.82 9.68
CA THR A 95 9.95 -13.26 9.21
C THR A 95 9.23 -12.16 8.45
N LEU A 96 8.41 -12.58 7.48
CA LEU A 96 7.50 -11.70 6.74
C LEU A 96 6.46 -11.06 7.67
N ASN A 97 6.09 -11.74 8.76
CA ASN A 97 5.02 -11.30 9.68
C ASN A 97 5.31 -9.94 10.31
N ILE A 98 6.58 -9.58 10.54
CA ILE A 98 6.96 -8.25 11.01
C ILE A 98 6.37 -7.18 10.09
N TYR A 99 6.51 -7.32 8.78
CA TYR A 99 6.00 -6.32 7.84
C TYR A 99 4.48 -6.36 7.75
N LEU A 100 3.87 -7.54 7.81
CA LEU A 100 2.41 -7.68 7.78
C LEU A 100 1.75 -7.03 9.00
N HIS A 101 2.27 -7.31 10.21
CA HIS A 101 1.78 -6.72 11.45
C HIS A 101 1.98 -5.20 11.44
N GLY A 102 3.16 -4.74 11.03
CA GLY A 102 3.47 -3.31 10.92
C GLY A 102 2.54 -2.58 9.98
N ILE A 103 2.30 -3.12 8.78
CA ILE A 103 1.34 -2.56 7.81
C ILE A 103 -0.05 -2.44 8.44
N ALA A 104 -0.54 -3.52 9.06
CA ALA A 104 -1.88 -3.53 9.67
C ALA A 104 -2.01 -2.49 10.79
N ILE A 105 -1.00 -2.37 11.66
CA ILE A 105 -1.00 -1.40 12.76
C ILE A 105 -0.99 0.03 12.19
N TYR A 106 -0.11 0.34 11.24
CA TYR A 106 0.03 1.70 10.69
C TYR A 106 -1.13 2.13 9.79
N GLN A 107 -1.76 1.19 9.07
CA GLN A 107 -3.03 1.44 8.41
C GLN A 107 -4.12 1.78 9.44
N GLY A 108 -4.25 0.98 10.52
CA GLY A 108 -5.22 1.24 11.59
C GLY A 108 -5.02 2.59 12.29
N LEU A 109 -3.76 2.99 12.52
CA LEU A 109 -3.39 4.30 13.06
C LEU A 109 -3.75 5.46 12.11
N ALA A 110 -3.44 5.33 10.82
CA ALA A 110 -3.76 6.32 9.81
C ALA A 110 -5.28 6.49 9.60
N GLU A 111 -6.04 5.41 9.76
CA GLU A 111 -7.51 5.42 9.67
C GLU A 111 -8.18 5.93 10.94
N GLY A 112 -7.63 5.58 12.10
CA GLY A 112 -8.16 5.96 13.40
C GLY A 112 -7.97 7.42 13.78
N THR A 113 -7.04 8.13 13.12
CA THR A 113 -6.75 9.54 13.40
C THR A 113 -7.46 10.51 12.46
N THR A 114 -7.95 11.61 13.04
CA THR A 114 -8.44 12.80 12.32
C THR A 114 -7.36 13.88 12.18
N ASP A 115 -6.26 13.78 12.93
CA ASP A 115 -5.12 14.68 12.80
C ASP A 115 -4.37 14.40 11.50
N LYS A 116 -4.36 15.40 10.62
CA LYS A 116 -3.76 15.34 9.28
C LYS A 116 -2.24 15.18 9.33
N ASN A 117 -1.57 15.87 10.26
CA ASN A 117 -0.12 15.79 10.41
C ASN A 117 0.27 14.40 10.91
N LEU A 118 -0.50 13.88 11.87
CA LEU A 118 -0.26 12.54 12.40
C LEU A 118 -0.52 11.45 11.34
N LYS A 119 -1.59 11.59 10.55
CA LYS A 119 -1.88 10.71 9.41
C LYS A 119 -0.75 10.68 8.38
N GLY A 120 -0.19 11.85 8.05
CA GLY A 120 0.96 11.95 7.15
C GLY A 120 2.17 11.18 7.68
N ARG A 121 2.51 11.34 8.97
CA ARG A 121 3.65 10.63 9.57
C ARG A 121 3.43 9.11 9.67
N TYR A 122 2.20 8.65 9.88
CA TYR A 122 1.85 7.23 9.79
C TYR A 122 1.99 6.70 8.37
N SER A 123 1.60 7.49 7.37
CA SER A 123 1.84 7.15 5.96
C SER A 123 3.33 7.05 5.65
N ASP A 124 4.16 7.98 6.11
CA ASP A 124 5.62 7.93 5.91
C ASP A 124 6.23 6.67 6.50
N THR A 125 5.80 6.31 7.71
CA THR A 125 6.22 5.06 8.37
C THR A 125 5.80 3.84 7.54
N LEU A 126 4.54 3.81 7.10
CA LEU A 126 4.01 2.72 6.28
C LEU A 126 4.82 2.53 4.99
N MET A 127 5.27 3.62 4.35
CA MET A 127 6.15 3.55 3.18
C MET A 127 7.51 2.92 3.52
N SER A 128 8.12 3.27 4.66
CA SER A 128 9.36 2.65 5.13
C SER A 128 9.19 1.14 5.40
N ILE A 129 8.03 0.72 5.91
CA ILE A 129 7.75 -0.71 6.12
C ILE A 129 7.69 -1.44 4.77
N TYR A 130 7.04 -0.85 3.76
CA TYR A 130 7.03 -1.41 2.41
C TYR A 130 8.44 -1.50 1.79
N ASP A 131 9.23 -0.43 1.86
CA ASP A 131 10.57 -0.39 1.30
C ASP A 131 11.49 -1.45 1.92
N ARG A 132 11.45 -1.62 3.25
CA ARG A 132 12.22 -2.68 3.93
C ARG A 132 11.68 -4.08 3.61
N ARG A 133 10.37 -4.27 3.49
CA ARG A 133 9.79 -5.55 3.04
C ARG A 133 10.33 -5.93 1.66
N ILE A 134 10.37 -4.97 0.73
CA ILE A 134 10.94 -5.18 -0.62
C ILE A 134 12.41 -5.59 -0.52
N LYS A 135 13.20 -4.88 0.31
CA LYS A 135 14.63 -5.16 0.51
C LYS A 135 14.89 -6.60 0.97
N TYR A 136 14.10 -7.14 1.89
CA TYR A 136 14.41 -8.43 2.54
C TYR A 136 13.68 -9.64 1.96
N PHE A 137 12.54 -9.47 1.27
CA PHE A 137 11.68 -10.59 0.85
C PHE A 137 11.45 -10.71 -0.66
N ASN A 138 12.11 -9.89 -1.49
CA ASN A 138 12.12 -10.01 -2.96
C ASN A 138 10.72 -10.13 -3.62
N GLN A 139 9.71 -9.42 -3.11
CA GLN A 139 8.35 -9.38 -3.64
C GLN A 139 8.04 -8.04 -4.33
N ARG A 140 9.07 -7.40 -4.93
CA ARG A 140 9.04 -5.98 -5.32
C ARG A 140 7.77 -5.57 -6.09
N GLY A 141 7.45 -6.26 -7.18
CA GLY A 141 6.29 -5.91 -8.01
C GLY A 141 4.98 -5.90 -7.23
N TYR A 142 4.65 -7.02 -6.57
CA TYR A 142 3.44 -7.15 -5.75
C TYR A 142 3.37 -6.11 -4.62
N ILE A 143 4.50 -5.83 -3.96
CA ILE A 143 4.53 -4.88 -2.84
C ILE A 143 4.41 -3.43 -3.31
N LEU A 144 4.98 -3.07 -4.45
CA LEU A 144 4.85 -1.73 -5.01
C LEU A 144 3.39 -1.37 -5.34
N GLY A 145 2.57 -2.32 -5.79
CA GLY A 145 1.15 -2.09 -6.05
C GLY A 145 0.39 -1.72 -4.77
N ARG A 146 0.68 -2.41 -3.67
CA ARG A 146 0.11 -2.10 -2.35
C ARG A 146 0.63 -0.77 -1.80
N GLN A 147 1.93 -0.55 -1.90
CA GLN A 147 2.58 0.69 -1.49
C GLN A 147 1.98 1.90 -2.21
N GLY A 148 1.80 1.82 -3.53
CA GLY A 148 1.15 2.87 -4.32
C GLY A 148 -0.30 3.12 -3.91
N THR A 149 -1.06 2.04 -3.68
CA THR A 149 -2.46 2.12 -3.24
C THR A 149 -2.59 2.83 -1.89
N ASP A 150 -1.84 2.39 -0.88
CA ASP A 150 -1.88 2.98 0.46
C ASP A 150 -1.31 4.39 0.48
N PHE A 151 -0.24 4.64 -0.27
CA PHE A 151 0.33 5.97 -0.42
C PHE A 151 -0.74 6.96 -0.93
N LEU A 152 -1.44 6.61 -2.01
CA LEU A 152 -2.49 7.47 -2.56
C LEU A 152 -3.66 7.62 -1.58
N LYS A 153 -4.11 6.52 -0.97
CA LYS A 153 -5.20 6.51 0.02
C LYS A 153 -4.95 7.48 1.18
N TYR A 154 -3.76 7.45 1.77
CA TYR A 154 -3.46 8.23 2.98
C TYR A 154 -2.92 9.64 2.71
N ASN A 155 -2.49 9.94 1.48
CA ASN A 155 -1.99 11.27 1.11
C ASN A 155 -2.99 12.11 0.28
N LEU A 156 -3.96 11.49 -0.41
CA LEU A 156 -5.04 12.20 -1.13
C LEU A 156 -6.32 12.34 -0.29
N THR A 157 -6.17 12.60 1.01
CA THR A 157 -7.28 12.55 1.99
C THR A 157 -8.15 13.80 2.04
N ARG A 158 -7.77 14.85 1.31
CA ARG A 158 -8.37 16.18 1.40
C ARG A 158 -9.01 16.58 0.09
N GLU A 159 -10.30 16.87 0.12
CA GLU A 159 -11.04 17.35 -1.04
C GLU A 159 -10.58 18.75 -1.50
N ASP A 160 -10.05 19.55 -0.58
CA ASP A 160 -9.58 20.91 -0.77
C ASP A 160 -8.14 21.02 -1.31
N MET A 161 -7.46 19.90 -1.61
CA MET A 161 -6.09 19.95 -2.14
C MET A 161 -6.06 20.62 -3.51
N SER A 162 -5.19 21.63 -3.63
CA SER A 162 -4.84 22.24 -4.92
C SER A 162 -4.11 21.25 -5.83
N ASP A 163 -4.09 21.52 -7.13
CA ASP A 163 -3.28 20.73 -8.08
C ASP A 163 -1.81 20.72 -7.73
N ALA A 164 -1.26 21.84 -7.25
CA ALA A 164 0.12 21.93 -6.80
C ALA A 164 0.42 20.95 -5.64
N GLN A 165 -0.55 20.70 -4.76
CA GLN A 165 -0.41 19.73 -3.66
C GLN A 165 -0.66 18.29 -4.11
N ARG A 166 -1.62 18.06 -5.01
CA ARG A 166 -1.96 16.70 -5.48
C ARG A 166 -0.91 16.13 -6.44
N LYS A 167 -0.37 16.98 -7.31
CA LYS A 167 0.57 16.60 -8.36
C LYS A 167 1.74 15.75 -7.86
N PRO A 168 2.54 16.16 -6.85
CA PRO A 168 3.65 15.34 -6.37
C PRO A 168 3.20 13.99 -5.78
N ILE A 169 2.03 13.94 -5.14
CA ILE A 169 1.45 12.72 -4.58
C ILE A 169 1.01 11.78 -5.71
N LEU A 170 0.31 12.30 -6.71
CA LEU A 170 -0.09 11.53 -7.88
C LEU A 170 1.13 10.99 -8.63
N LYS A 171 2.19 11.79 -8.83
CA LYS A 171 3.43 11.35 -9.49
C LYS A 171 4.11 10.21 -8.74
N LYS A 172 4.23 10.33 -7.41
CA LYS A 172 4.86 9.30 -6.58
C LYS A 172 4.03 8.01 -6.54
N GLY A 173 2.73 8.10 -6.32
CA GLY A 173 1.83 6.94 -6.35
C GLY A 173 1.78 6.28 -7.72
N TYR A 174 1.71 7.06 -8.79
CA TYR A 174 1.80 6.59 -10.17
C TYR A 174 3.09 5.78 -10.41
N GLY A 175 4.24 6.28 -9.96
CA GLY A 175 5.52 5.57 -10.14
C GLY A 175 5.53 4.19 -9.49
N TYR A 176 4.99 4.06 -8.27
CA TYR A 176 4.84 2.75 -7.63
C TYR A 176 3.92 1.81 -8.41
N LEU A 177 2.77 2.31 -8.86
CA LEU A 177 1.78 1.51 -9.60
C LEU A 177 2.30 1.08 -10.97
N GLU A 178 2.95 1.99 -11.72
CA GLU A 178 3.52 1.70 -13.04
C GLU A 178 4.62 0.64 -12.93
N GLU A 179 5.54 0.78 -11.98
CA GLU A 179 6.59 -0.21 -11.75
C GLU A 179 6.01 -1.56 -11.28
N SER A 180 5.00 -1.54 -10.40
CA SER A 180 4.27 -2.73 -9.99
C SER A 180 3.68 -3.47 -11.19
N VAL A 181 2.93 -2.78 -12.05
CA VAL A 181 2.27 -3.39 -13.21
C VAL A 181 3.30 -3.91 -14.22
N LYS A 182 4.40 -3.19 -14.42
CA LYS A 182 5.51 -3.66 -15.26
C LYS A 182 6.12 -4.96 -14.74
N LEU A 183 6.37 -5.05 -13.43
CA LEU A 183 7.00 -6.22 -12.80
C LEU A 183 6.04 -7.41 -12.66
N GLN A 184 4.76 -7.16 -12.39
CA GLN A 184 3.75 -8.21 -12.21
C GLN A 184 3.15 -8.68 -13.53
N ASN A 185 3.07 -7.81 -14.54
CA ASN A 185 2.48 -8.09 -15.86
C ASN A 185 1.10 -8.76 -15.70
N LEU A 186 0.94 -10.00 -16.18
CA LEU A 186 -0.32 -10.76 -16.11
C LEU A 186 -0.76 -11.15 -14.69
N GLN A 187 0.10 -10.96 -13.67
CA GLN A 187 -0.23 -11.17 -12.26
C GLN A 187 -0.71 -9.88 -11.57
N SER A 188 -0.82 -8.77 -12.29
CA SER A 188 -1.24 -7.50 -11.71
C SER A 188 -2.68 -7.54 -11.22
N GLU A 189 -2.91 -7.14 -9.97
CA GLU A 189 -4.23 -7.15 -9.34
C GLU A 189 -5.15 -6.08 -9.95
N ALA A 190 -6.43 -6.41 -10.19
CA ALA A 190 -7.42 -5.51 -10.80
C ALA A 190 -7.51 -4.11 -10.15
N PRO A 191 -7.46 -3.94 -8.81
CA PRO A 191 -7.44 -2.62 -8.19
C PRO A 191 -6.20 -1.79 -8.54
N VAL A 192 -5.03 -2.42 -8.68
CA VAL A 192 -3.77 -1.74 -9.06
C VAL A 192 -3.85 -1.22 -10.49
N LEU A 193 -4.43 -2.01 -11.41
CA LEU A 193 -4.65 -1.61 -12.80
C LEU A 193 -5.59 -0.41 -12.90
N LEU A 194 -6.69 -0.42 -12.12
CA LEU A 194 -7.64 0.70 -12.07
C LEU A 194 -6.97 1.97 -11.51
N LEU A 195 -6.25 1.86 -10.39
CA LEU A 195 -5.54 3.00 -9.81
C LEU A 195 -4.45 3.55 -10.75
N LEU A 196 -3.74 2.69 -11.49
CA LEU A 196 -2.78 3.13 -12.49
C LEU A 196 -3.47 4.00 -13.55
N MET A 197 -4.63 3.58 -14.06
CA MET A 197 -5.36 4.37 -15.04
C MET A 197 -5.92 5.66 -14.48
N GLN A 198 -6.43 5.65 -13.25
CA GLN A 198 -6.92 6.86 -12.60
C GLN A 198 -5.78 7.87 -12.40
N THR A 199 -4.64 7.45 -11.85
CA THR A 199 -3.48 8.32 -11.67
C THR A 199 -2.92 8.82 -13.01
N THR A 200 -2.92 7.97 -14.04
CA THR A 200 -2.58 8.35 -15.43
C THR A 200 -3.45 9.51 -15.90
N ARG A 201 -4.79 9.38 -15.81
CA ARG A 201 -5.72 10.44 -16.20
C ARG A 201 -5.51 11.71 -15.38
N GLY A 202 -5.34 11.58 -14.07
CA GLY A 202 -5.11 12.72 -13.18
C GLY A 202 -3.88 13.52 -13.59
N LEU A 203 -2.76 12.84 -13.83
CA LEU A 203 -1.52 13.48 -14.26
C LEU A 203 -1.60 14.06 -15.67
N TYR A 204 -2.29 13.39 -16.60
CA TYR A 204 -2.56 13.93 -17.93
C TYR A 204 -3.34 15.25 -17.87
N SER A 205 -4.40 15.29 -17.06
CA SER A 205 -5.21 16.51 -16.88
C SER A 205 -4.44 17.69 -16.26
N MET A 206 -3.30 17.41 -15.62
CA MET A 206 -2.42 18.41 -15.03
C MET A 206 -1.22 18.77 -15.93
N GLY A 207 -1.17 18.25 -17.17
CA GLY A 207 -0.08 18.46 -18.12
C GLY A 207 1.21 17.70 -17.79
N GLU A 208 1.18 16.75 -16.85
CA GLU A 208 2.37 15.99 -16.42
C GLU A 208 2.64 14.73 -17.26
N LEU A 209 1.60 14.19 -17.89
CA LEU A 209 1.72 13.10 -18.86
C LEU A 209 1.25 13.60 -20.23
N LYS A 210 1.76 12.99 -21.30
CA LYS A 210 1.30 13.24 -22.66
C LYS A 210 0.21 12.24 -23.06
N LYS A 211 -0.55 12.57 -24.11
CA LYS A 211 -1.65 11.74 -24.65
C LYS A 211 -1.16 10.33 -24.98
N GLU A 212 0.02 10.20 -25.57
CA GLU A 212 0.63 8.91 -25.95
C GLU A 212 0.79 7.98 -24.75
N LYS A 213 1.19 8.55 -23.60
CA LYS A 213 1.37 7.75 -22.38
C LYS A 213 0.05 7.27 -21.79
N VAL A 214 -1.02 8.04 -21.96
CA VAL A 214 -2.37 7.60 -21.56
C VAL A 214 -2.83 6.42 -22.41
N ILE A 215 -2.62 6.49 -23.73
CA ILE A 215 -2.95 5.42 -24.68
C ILE A 215 -2.12 4.17 -24.38
N GLU A 216 -0.81 4.32 -24.15
CA GLU A 216 0.09 3.23 -23.79
C GLU A 216 -0.39 2.50 -22.52
N ASN A 217 -0.63 3.25 -21.45
CA ASN A 217 -1.09 2.66 -20.19
C ASN A 217 -2.43 1.96 -20.36
N TYR A 218 -3.38 2.56 -21.10
CA TYR A 218 -4.67 1.92 -21.40
C TYR A 218 -4.50 0.61 -22.16
N GLY A 219 -3.62 0.57 -23.17
CA GLY A 219 -3.33 -0.64 -23.93
C GLY A 219 -2.75 -1.76 -23.05
N ILE A 220 -1.79 -1.42 -22.18
CA ILE A 220 -1.18 -2.36 -21.24
C ILE A 220 -2.24 -2.96 -20.30
N VAL A 221 -3.02 -2.11 -19.61
CA VAL A 221 -4.01 -2.62 -18.65
C VAL A 221 -5.12 -3.40 -19.33
N SER A 222 -5.57 -2.99 -20.52
CA SER A 222 -6.63 -3.67 -21.27
C SER A 222 -6.20 -5.06 -21.72
N ASN A 223 -4.93 -5.20 -22.14
CA ASN A 223 -4.36 -6.50 -22.47
C ASN A 223 -4.29 -7.41 -21.24
N ILE A 224 -3.80 -6.90 -20.10
CA ILE A 224 -3.73 -7.68 -18.85
C ILE A 224 -5.13 -8.17 -18.44
N ILE A 225 -6.12 -7.28 -18.43
CA ILE A 225 -7.50 -7.61 -18.07
C ILE A 225 -8.09 -8.65 -19.04
N SER A 226 -7.87 -8.45 -20.34
CA SER A 226 -8.36 -9.38 -21.36
C SER A 226 -7.75 -10.78 -21.19
N LYS A 227 -6.45 -10.88 -20.86
CA LYS A 227 -5.79 -12.15 -20.55
C LYS A 227 -6.29 -12.77 -19.25
N ALA A 228 -6.56 -11.96 -18.23
CA ALA A 228 -7.17 -12.44 -16.98
C ALA A 228 -8.57 -13.01 -17.22
N LEU A 229 -9.41 -12.33 -18.00
CA LEU A 229 -10.78 -12.77 -18.33
C LEU A 229 -10.82 -13.93 -19.31
N GLN A 230 -9.79 -14.14 -20.15
CA GLN A 230 -9.66 -15.37 -20.93
C GLN A 230 -9.44 -16.59 -20.03
N LYS A 231 -8.69 -16.41 -18.92
CA LYS A 231 -8.41 -17.47 -17.95
C LYS A 231 -9.59 -17.70 -16.99
N ASP A 232 -10.25 -16.63 -16.57
CA ASP A 232 -11.41 -16.65 -15.67
C ASP A 232 -12.49 -15.67 -16.17
N PRO A 233 -13.36 -16.10 -17.10
CA PRO A 233 -14.38 -15.23 -17.70
C PRO A 233 -15.43 -14.71 -16.70
N ALA A 234 -15.60 -15.39 -15.56
CA ALA A 234 -16.57 -15.02 -14.53
C ALA A 234 -15.98 -14.11 -13.45
N SER A 235 -14.73 -13.67 -13.61
CA SER A 235 -14.03 -12.90 -12.59
C SER A 235 -14.65 -11.52 -12.39
N HIS A 236 -15.50 -11.38 -11.38
CA HIS A 236 -16.20 -10.12 -11.09
C HIS A 236 -15.23 -8.93 -10.93
N ASN A 237 -14.08 -9.14 -10.28
CA ASN A 237 -13.09 -8.09 -10.06
C ASN A 237 -12.53 -7.52 -11.39
N TYR A 238 -12.20 -8.39 -12.35
CA TYR A 238 -11.65 -7.96 -13.63
C TYR A 238 -12.72 -7.41 -14.58
N ILE A 239 -13.96 -7.92 -14.53
CA ILE A 239 -15.10 -7.35 -15.26
C ILE A 239 -15.33 -5.91 -14.80
N THR A 240 -15.50 -5.70 -13.48
CA THR A 240 -15.74 -4.37 -12.92
C THR A 240 -14.57 -3.41 -13.17
N ALA A 241 -13.32 -3.89 -13.04
CA ALA A 241 -12.15 -3.08 -13.33
C ALA A 241 -12.09 -2.68 -14.81
N LYS A 242 -12.45 -3.57 -15.74
CA LYS A 242 -12.52 -3.27 -17.18
C LYS A 242 -13.44 -2.08 -17.43
N ASP A 243 -14.67 -2.15 -16.92
CA ASP A 243 -15.68 -1.12 -17.16
C ASP A 243 -15.25 0.24 -16.60
N HIS A 244 -14.68 0.27 -15.40
CA HIS A 244 -14.17 1.51 -14.82
C HIS A 244 -12.92 2.05 -15.55
N ILE A 245 -12.02 1.18 -16.00
CA ILE A 245 -10.85 1.59 -16.78
C ILE A 245 -11.27 2.18 -18.11
N ASP A 246 -12.24 1.57 -18.81
CA ASP A 246 -12.79 2.09 -20.06
C ASP A 246 -13.43 3.48 -19.85
N GLN A 247 -14.17 3.66 -18.75
CA GLN A 247 -14.73 4.96 -18.37
C GLN A 247 -13.64 5.99 -18.06
N VAL A 248 -12.59 5.62 -17.34
CA VAL A 248 -11.46 6.50 -17.02
C VAL A 248 -10.73 6.92 -18.29
N PHE A 249 -10.49 5.99 -19.22
CA PHE A 249 -9.84 6.30 -20.50
C PHE A 249 -10.70 7.23 -21.37
N LYS A 250 -11.99 6.92 -21.55
CA LYS A 250 -12.93 7.81 -22.28
C LYS A 250 -12.95 9.21 -21.69
N ALA A 251 -13.10 9.31 -20.36
CA ALA A 251 -13.15 10.58 -19.65
C ALA A 251 -11.80 11.33 -19.60
N SER A 252 -10.72 10.76 -20.13
CA SER A 252 -9.45 11.45 -20.33
C SER A 252 -9.41 12.27 -21.62
N GLY A 253 -10.25 11.97 -22.61
CA GLY A 253 -10.18 12.56 -23.95
C GLY A 253 -8.96 12.12 -24.76
N ALA A 254 -8.14 11.19 -24.26
CA ALA A 254 -6.95 10.72 -24.97
C ALA A 254 -7.24 9.76 -26.14
N GLY A 255 -8.49 9.29 -26.27
CA GLY A 255 -8.94 8.45 -27.38
C GLY A 255 -9.53 9.22 -28.57
N GLU A 256 -9.71 10.54 -28.42
CA GLU A 256 -10.26 11.47 -29.42
C GLU A 256 -9.13 12.35 -29.97
#